data_AF-A0A3E1EUQ3-F1
#
_entry.id   AF-A0A3E1EUQ3-F1
#
_cell.length_a   1.000
_cell.length_b   1.000
_cell.length_c   1.000
_cell.angle_alpha   90.00
_cell.angle_beta   90.00
_cell.angle_gamma   90.00
#
_symmetry.space_group_name_H-M   'P 1'
#
loop_
_entity.id
_entity.type
_entity.pdbx_description
1 polymer ?
#
loop_
_entity_poly.entity_id
_entity_poly.type
_entity_poly.pdbx_seq_one_letter_code
_entity_poly.pdbx_strand_id
1 'polypeptide(L)' 'MKKVLFVGLLFGGLALTSCKKEYTCECATSSNMPGASEGSTSVTIEDKKKDAEDACEAMSTSVSSGEYTTTTDCEIK' A
#
# COMPACT_ATOMS: atom_id res chain seq x y z
N MET A 1 -8.00 21.04 0.76
CA MET A 1 -9.38 21.55 0.50
C MET A 1 -10.16 20.49 -0.28
N LYS A 2 -11.30 20.09 0.27
CA LYS A 2 -12.29 19.08 -0.16
C LYS A 2 -12.11 18.49 -1.56
N LYS A 3 -12.24 17.16 -1.69
CA LYS A 3 -13.46 16.46 -2.17
C LYS A 3 -13.34 14.95 -1.91
N VAL A 4 -14.35 14.42 -1.20
CA VAL A 4 -15.00 13.09 -1.28
C VAL A 4 -14.15 11.88 -1.71
N LEU A 5 -14.14 10.78 -0.96
CA LEU A 5 -15.14 9.73 -1.12
C LEU A 5 -15.34 8.95 0.19
N PHE A 6 -16.48 9.19 0.84
CA PHE A 6 -17.12 8.17 1.67
C PHE A 6 -17.70 7.12 0.71
N VAL A 7 -17.10 5.94 0.67
CA VAL A 7 -17.81 4.70 0.36
C VAL A 7 -17.74 3.85 1.62
N GLY A 8 -18.74 4.05 2.47
CA GLY A 8 -19.09 3.05 3.45
C GLY A 8 -19.79 1.87 2.78
N LEU A 9 -19.98 0.85 3.61
CA LEU A 9 -20.83 -0.32 3.44
C LEU A 9 -20.22 -1.55 2.72
N LEU A 10 -19.95 -2.55 3.57
CA LEU A 10 -20.42 -3.94 3.45
C LEU A 10 -19.57 -4.90 2.63
N PHE A 11 -18.68 -5.60 3.32
CA PHE A 11 -18.85 -7.04 3.56
C PHE A 11 -18.62 -7.24 5.07
N GLY A 12 -19.63 -7.50 5.89
CA GLY A 12 -20.55 -8.62 5.73
C GLY A 12 -19.87 -9.80 6.40
N GLY A 13 -20.32 -10.13 7.62
CA GLY A 13 -19.77 -11.23 8.39
C GLY A 13 -19.73 -12.51 7.56
N LEU A 14 -18.53 -12.95 7.24
CA LEU A 14 -18.21 -14.35 7.07
C LEU A 14 -17.51 -14.74 8.36
N ALA A 15 -18.32 -15.21 9.31
CA ALA A 15 -17.85 -16.22 10.23
C ALA A 15 -17.07 -17.25 9.41
N LEU A 16 -15.83 -17.56 9.83
CA LEU A 16 -15.20 -18.89 9.86
C LEU A 16 -13.67 -18.75 10.10
N THR A 17 -13.29 -18.75 11.38
CA THR A 17 -12.12 -19.51 11.91
C THR A 17 -10.66 -19.05 11.70
N SER A 18 -10.36 -17.86 11.19
CA SER A 18 -9.02 -17.28 11.37
C SER A 18 -9.11 -15.76 11.44
N CYS A 19 -8.49 -15.11 12.43
CA CYS A 19 -8.55 -13.65 12.66
C CYS A 19 -7.78 -12.84 11.61
N LYS A 20 -7.91 -13.18 10.33
CA LYS A 20 -7.35 -12.41 9.22
C LYS A 20 -8.37 -11.34 8.83
N LYS A 21 -7.89 -10.12 8.65
CA LYS A 21 -8.69 -8.98 8.16
C LYS A 21 -8.11 -8.57 6.82
N GLU A 22 -8.95 -8.06 5.94
CA GLU A 22 -8.47 -7.38 4.74
C GLU A 22 -7.87 -6.02 5.11
N TYR A 23 -6.63 -5.79 4.69
CA TYR A 23 -5.93 -4.52 4.76
C TYR A 23 -5.59 -4.07 3.34
N THR A 24 -5.67 -2.75 3.09
CA THR A 24 -5.24 -2.19 1.82
C THR A 24 -3.81 -1.69 1.97
N CYS A 25 -2.88 -2.28 1.22
CA CYS A 25 -1.52 -1.79 1.11
C CYS A 25 -1.43 -0.82 -0.07
N GLU A 26 -1.01 0.42 0.16
CA GLU A 26 -0.86 1.45 -0.85
C GLU A 26 0.62 1.72 -1.07
N CYS A 27 1.12 1.45 -2.27
CA CYS A 27 2.50 1.67 -2.69
C CYS A 27 2.61 2.93 -3.52
N ALA A 28 3.38 3.91 -3.07
CA ALA A 28 3.68 5.13 -3.79
C ALA A 28 5.13 5.10 -4.29
N THR A 29 5.31 5.29 -5.59
CA THR A 29 6.64 5.42 -6.21
C THR A 29 6.93 6.87 -6.50
N SER A 30 8.05 7.37 -5.95
CA SER A 30 8.58 8.70 -6.21
C SER A 30 10.01 8.60 -6.70
N SER A 31 10.43 9.51 -7.57
CA SER A 31 11.76 9.55 -8.13
C SER A 31 12.27 10.98 -8.20
N ASN A 32 13.54 11.19 -7.86
CA ASN A 32 14.17 12.50 -8.00
C ASN A 32 14.70 12.76 -9.43
N MET A 33 14.51 11.81 -10.35
CA MET A 33 14.96 11.94 -11.73
C MET A 33 14.01 12.85 -12.54
N PRO A 34 14.54 13.86 -13.25
CA PRO A 34 13.71 14.74 -14.08
C PRO A 34 13.06 13.93 -15.21
N GLY A 35 11.72 13.96 -15.26
CA GLY A 35 10.92 13.23 -16.24
C GLY A 35 10.50 11.82 -15.81
N ALA A 36 10.82 11.39 -14.58
CA ALA A 36 10.28 10.16 -14.03
C ALA A 36 8.80 10.32 -13.65
N SER A 37 8.00 9.29 -13.96
CA SER A 37 6.59 9.26 -13.60
C SER A 37 6.43 8.77 -12.17
N GLU A 38 5.78 9.59 -11.33
CA GLU A 38 5.29 9.16 -10.03
C GLU A 38 3.97 8.41 -10.20
N GLY A 39 3.73 7.41 -9.34
CA GLY A 39 2.52 6.59 -9.42
C GLY A 39 2.22 5.91 -8.11
N SER A 40 0.95 5.60 -7.88
CA SER A 40 0.51 4.80 -6.74
C SER A 40 -0.25 3.56 -7.20
N THR A 41 -0.07 2.46 -6.48
CA THR A 41 -0.77 1.20 -6.70
C THR A 41 -1.27 0.69 -5.36
N SER A 42 -2.47 0.11 -5.33
CA SER A 42 -3.02 -0.51 -4.13
C SER A 42 -3.24 -2.01 -4.33
N VAL A 43 -2.97 -2.78 -3.28
CA VAL A 43 -3.21 -4.23 -3.23
C VAL A 43 -3.89 -4.58 -1.91
N THR A 44 -4.84 -5.51 -1.94
CA THR A 44 -5.51 -6.01 -0.74
C THR A 44 -4.79 -7.24 -0.20
N ILE A 45 -4.53 -7.24 1.10
CA ILE A 45 -3.85 -8.33 1.82
C ILE A 45 -4.80 -8.81 2.92
N GLU A 46 -5.20 -10.07 2.86
CA GLU A 46 -6.00 -10.69 3.91
C GLU A 46 -5.07 -11.46 4.87
N ASP A 47 -4.66 -10.80 5.95
CA ASP A 47 -3.88 -11.46 7.01
C ASP A 47 -4.11 -10.85 8.40
N LYS A 48 -3.36 -11.27 9.41
CA LYS A 48 -3.28 -10.54 10.68
C LYS A 48 -2.61 -9.18 10.43
N LYS A 49 -2.97 -8.17 11.22
CA LYS A 49 -2.46 -6.81 11.06
C LYS A 49 -0.95 -6.76 10.86
N LYS A 50 -0.19 -7.42 11.77
CA LYS A 50 1.26 -7.41 11.75
C LYS A 50 1.83 -8.10 10.50
N ASP A 51 1.29 -9.27 10.15
CA ASP A 51 1.74 -10.03 8.97
C ASP A 51 1.41 -9.28 7.66
N ALA A 52 0.27 -8.60 7.61
CA ALA A 52 -0.10 -7.74 6.48
C ALA A 52 0.81 -6.50 6.40
N GLU A 53 1.17 -5.90 7.54
CA GLU A 53 2.12 -4.77 7.62
C GLU A 53 3.49 -5.21 7.11
N ASP A 54 4.04 -6.32 7.63
CA ASP A 54 5.32 -6.88 7.18
C ASP A 54 5.30 -7.22 5.68
N ALA A 55 4.21 -7.82 5.18
CA ALA A 55 4.08 -8.12 3.76
C ALA A 55 3.98 -6.84 2.90
N CYS A 56 3.33 -5.80 3.41
CA CYS A 56 3.21 -4.50 2.73
C CYS A 56 4.55 -3.77 2.69
N GLU A 57 5.22 -3.64 3.83
CA GLU A 57 6.53 -2.97 3.91
C GLU A 57 7.63 -3.77 3.19
N ALA A 58 7.51 -5.10 3.09
CA ALA A 58 8.42 -5.91 2.28
C ALA A 58 8.34 -5.61 0.78
N MET A 59 7.26 -4.97 0.30
CA MET A 59 7.17 -4.47 -1.07
C MET A 59 7.82 -3.10 -1.26
N SER A 60 8.12 -2.39 -0.17
CA SER A 60 8.87 -1.14 -0.24
C SER A 60 10.27 -1.42 -0.78
N THR A 61 10.67 -0.68 -1.80
CA THR A 61 11.97 -0.85 -2.44
C THR A 61 12.57 0.49 -2.78
N SER A 62 13.89 0.58 -2.76
CA SER A 62 14.61 1.81 -3.07
C SER A 62 15.75 1.45 -4.00
N VAL A 63 15.77 2.06 -5.18
CA VAL A 63 16.82 1.86 -6.16
C VAL A 63 17.50 3.19 -6.40
N SER A 64 18.82 3.20 -6.28
CA SER A 64 19.65 4.40 -6.48
C SER A 64 20.68 4.11 -7.56
N SER A 65 20.85 5.04 -8.49
CA SER A 65 21.86 4.97 -9.54
C SER A 65 22.50 6.35 -9.72
N GLY A 66 23.73 6.50 -9.23
CA GLY A 66 24.41 7.79 -9.16
C GLY A 66 23.72 8.75 -8.19
N GLU A 67 23.37 9.95 -8.68
CA GLU A 67 22.63 10.98 -7.91
C GLU A 67 21.10 10.76 -7.92
N TYR A 68 20.60 9.82 -8.73
CA TYR A 68 19.16 9.59 -8.86
C TYR A 68 18.69 8.49 -7.92
N THR A 69 17.64 8.80 -7.17
CA THR A 69 16.96 7.85 -6.29
C THR A 69 15.52 7.67 -6.76
N THR A 70 15.07 6.43 -6.75
CA THR A 70 13.66 6.06 -6.93
C THR A 70 13.25 5.20 -5.75
N THR A 71 12.24 5.66 -5.04
CA THR A 71 11.74 5.03 -3.83
C THR A 71 10.31 4.64 -4.05
N THR A 72 9.99 3.39 -3.74
CA THR A 72 8.64 2.87 -3.65
C THR A 72 8.38 2.58 -2.19
N ASP A 73 7.49 3.36 -1.56
CA ASP A 73 7.06 3.17 -0.18
C ASP A 73 5.66 2.56 -0.17
N CYS A 74 5.51 1.43 0.53
CA CYS A 74 4.27 0.69 0.66
C CYS A 74 3.81 0.69 2.11
N GLU A 75 2.59 1.20 2.36
CA GLU A 75 2.03 1.32 3.70
C GLU A 75 0.58 0.81 3.76
N ILE A 76 0.18 0.17 4.87
CA ILE A 76 -1.22 -0.18 5.10
C ILE A 76 -2.06 1.07 5.39
N LYS A 77 -3.22 1.17 4.75
CA LYS A 77 -4.28 2.16 5.02
C LYS A 77 -5.50 1.56 5.72
#